data_AF-A0A371QP50-F1
#
_entry.id   AF-A0A371QP50-F1
#
_cell.length_a   1.000
_cell.length_b   1.000
_cell.length_c   1.000
_cell.angle_alpha   90.00
_cell.angle_beta   90.00
_cell.angle_gamma   90.00
#
_symmetry.space_group_name_H-M   'P 1'
#
loop_
_entity.id
_entity.type
_entity.pdbx_description
1 polymer ?
#
loop_
_entity_poly.entity_id
_entity_poly.type
_entity_poly.pdbx_seq_one_letter_code
_entity_poly.pdbx_strand_id
1 'polypeptide(L)'
;MIKYFSILTCLVLLSLPVLADSLVESIGSEITDPVIRYAGNHAILSVASITDRTFEITLYPLETIHSTPEDLPASPFLKEYDSRSLWNSRTIMDPVRGSVGDHILEILRTPLRIILRDEENNIIQQLTWPESSDGRLEFMRGDALLGPTNNGDWIEISNGKSESDLSEEIQRDDLSMLIDPAAGWALFYHHPENGTRLTFDGENGVLTPDPNDLVSPVQLFLTIWDDVDQLQDEYHQFAEDQLLNRVESAAEFIQNLSGK
;
A
#
# COMPACT_ATOMS: atom_id res chain seq x y z
N MET A 1 68.96 -24.40 -5.36
CA MET A 1 70.20 -24.61 -6.13
C MET A 1 69.79 -25.01 -7.55
N ILE A 2 70.18 -24.21 -8.56
CA ILE A 2 70.20 -24.47 -10.04
C ILE A 2 68.82 -24.66 -10.70
N LYS A 3 68.22 -23.71 -11.45
CA LYS A 3 68.55 -22.98 -12.71
C LYS A 3 68.16 -23.72 -14.02
N TYR A 4 67.71 -22.90 -15.00
CA TYR A 4 67.66 -23.04 -16.47
C TYR A 4 66.27 -23.35 -17.09
N PHE A 5 65.59 -22.36 -17.70
CA PHE A 5 65.67 -21.82 -19.10
C PHE A 5 64.70 -22.59 -20.02
N SER A 6 64.04 -22.08 -21.06
CA SER A 6 63.75 -20.77 -21.66
C SER A 6 63.05 -21.07 -23.02
N ILE A 7 62.38 -20.07 -23.63
CA ILE A 7 61.96 -19.99 -25.05
C ILE A 7 60.73 -20.88 -25.41
N LEU A 8 59.62 -20.43 -26.01
CA LEU A 8 59.52 -19.75 -27.31
C LEU A 8 58.17 -19.03 -27.48
N THR A 9 58.27 -17.79 -27.93
CA THR A 9 57.22 -16.91 -28.46
C THR A 9 56.55 -17.52 -29.71
N CYS A 10 55.22 -17.48 -29.79
CA CYS A 10 54.54 -17.51 -31.09
C CYS A 10 53.40 -16.50 -31.07
N LEU A 11 53.70 -15.32 -31.62
CA LEU A 11 52.79 -14.24 -31.89
C LEU A 11 52.05 -14.59 -33.19
N VAL A 12 50.75 -14.90 -33.11
CA VAL A 12 49.89 -15.01 -34.29
C VAL A 12 48.88 -13.87 -34.24
N LEU A 13 49.18 -12.82 -35.00
CA LEU A 13 48.27 -11.76 -35.39
C LEU A 13 47.33 -12.31 -36.47
N LEU A 14 46.07 -12.56 -36.11
CA LEU A 14 44.99 -12.72 -37.07
C LEU A 14 44.01 -11.56 -36.90
N SER A 15 44.18 -10.58 -37.77
CA SER A 15 43.23 -9.52 -38.06
C SER A 15 41.97 -10.13 -38.69
N LEU A 16 40.83 -10.03 -38.00
CA LEU A 16 39.52 -10.29 -38.58
C LEU A 16 38.75 -8.97 -38.76
N PRO A 17 37.94 -8.86 -39.83
CA PRO A 17 37.41 -7.60 -40.34
C PRO A 17 36.33 -6.99 -39.45
N VAL A 18 36.38 -5.67 -39.37
CA VAL A 18 35.32 -4.79 -38.86
C VAL A 18 34.12 -4.88 -39.82
N LEU A 19 33.04 -5.48 -39.34
CA LEU A 19 31.66 -5.30 -39.81
C LEU A 19 30.89 -4.87 -38.56
N ALA A 20 30.71 -3.58 -38.29
CA ALA A 20 29.72 -2.68 -38.90
C ALA A 20 28.28 -3.21 -38.75
N ASP A 21 27.57 -2.53 -37.85
CA ASP A 21 26.11 -2.43 -37.71
C ASP A 21 25.32 -3.73 -37.47
N SER A 22 25.22 -4.12 -36.20
CA SER A 22 23.94 -4.60 -35.67
C SER A 22 23.48 -3.65 -34.57
N LEU A 23 22.37 -2.99 -34.86
CA LEU A 23 21.60 -2.09 -34.02
C LEU A 23 21.76 -2.39 -32.52
N VAL A 24 22.41 -1.46 -31.82
CA VAL A 24 21.99 -1.18 -30.44
C VAL A 24 20.60 -0.58 -30.59
N GLU A 25 19.56 -1.42 -30.51
CA GLU A 25 18.28 -0.94 -30.04
C GLU A 25 18.56 -0.40 -28.64
N SER A 26 18.79 0.91 -28.60
CA SER A 26 18.48 1.74 -27.46
C SER A 26 17.05 1.39 -27.11
N ILE A 27 16.88 0.41 -26.20
CA ILE A 27 15.70 0.34 -25.35
C ILE A 27 15.69 1.72 -24.72
N GLY A 28 14.90 2.61 -25.30
CA GLY A 28 14.56 3.85 -24.66
C GLY A 28 14.03 3.40 -23.31
N SER A 29 14.81 3.68 -22.26
CA SER A 29 14.20 4.05 -21.01
C SER A 29 13.31 5.20 -21.40
N GLU A 30 12.06 4.90 -21.78
CA GLU A 30 11.01 5.89 -21.71
C GLU A 30 11.20 6.46 -20.31
N ILE A 31 11.58 7.73 -20.27
CA ILE A 31 11.55 8.48 -19.03
C ILE A 31 10.06 8.49 -18.73
N THR A 32 9.60 7.47 -18.02
CA THR A 32 8.21 7.38 -17.59
C THR A 32 7.99 8.64 -16.80
N ASP A 33 7.03 9.43 -17.27
CA ASP A 33 6.68 10.72 -16.70
C ASP A 33 6.62 10.56 -15.17
N PRO A 34 7.28 11.40 -14.35
CA PRO A 34 7.28 11.28 -12.88
C PRO A 34 5.91 11.41 -12.23
N VAL A 35 4.84 11.45 -13.01
CA VAL A 35 3.47 11.68 -12.62
C VAL A 35 2.86 10.42 -12.01
N ILE A 36 2.20 10.63 -10.88
CA ILE A 36 1.43 9.62 -10.17
C ILE A 36 0.14 9.34 -10.95
N ARG A 37 -0.24 8.06 -11.02
CA ARG A 37 -1.48 7.63 -11.65
C ARG A 37 -2.32 6.77 -10.71
N TYR A 38 -3.64 6.88 -10.85
CA TYR A 38 -4.64 6.05 -10.20
C TYR A 38 -5.72 5.68 -11.22
N ALA A 39 -5.98 4.38 -11.39
CA ALA A 39 -6.92 3.86 -12.40
C ALA A 39 -6.66 4.40 -13.83
N GLY A 40 -5.38 4.61 -14.18
CA GLY A 40 -4.95 5.20 -15.46
C GLY A 40 -5.02 6.74 -15.54
N ASN A 41 -5.73 7.41 -14.63
CA ASN A 41 -5.82 8.87 -14.57
C ASN A 41 -4.61 9.48 -13.85
N HIS A 42 -4.31 10.75 -14.12
CA HIS A 42 -3.35 11.50 -13.31
C HIS A 42 -3.87 11.61 -11.87
N ALA A 43 -2.99 11.66 -10.88
CA ALA A 43 -3.41 11.75 -9.49
C ALA A 43 -2.49 12.64 -8.64
N ILE A 44 -3.04 13.10 -7.50
CA ILE A 44 -2.26 13.64 -6.38
C ILE A 44 -2.21 12.57 -5.30
N LEU A 45 -1.00 12.29 -4.81
CA LEU A 45 -0.82 11.54 -3.57
C LEU A 45 -0.61 12.53 -2.44
N SER A 46 -1.43 12.41 -1.41
CA SER A 46 -1.23 13.02 -0.10
C SER A 46 -0.90 11.93 0.92
N VAL A 47 0.12 12.17 1.75
CA VAL A 47 0.41 11.35 2.92
C VAL A 47 0.59 12.28 4.12
N ALA A 48 -0.14 12.01 5.19
CA ALA A 48 -0.10 12.76 6.43
C ALA A 48 0.02 11.81 7.64
N SER A 49 0.58 12.32 8.73
CA SER A 49 0.57 11.64 10.03
C SER A 49 -0.52 12.25 10.91
N ILE A 50 -1.43 11.45 11.44
CA ILE A 50 -2.39 11.84 12.48
C ILE A 50 -1.70 11.76 13.84
N THR A 51 -1.02 10.64 14.07
CA THR A 51 -0.13 10.41 15.20
C THR A 51 1.22 9.94 14.68
N ASP A 52 2.14 9.59 15.56
CA ASP A 52 3.38 8.95 15.15
C ASP A 52 3.19 7.49 14.68
N ARG A 53 1.98 6.93 14.77
CA ARG A 53 1.64 5.53 14.42
C ARG A 53 0.47 5.38 13.44
N THR A 54 -0.29 6.46 13.22
CA THR A 54 -1.44 6.49 12.31
C THR A 54 -1.16 7.42 11.15
N PHE A 55 -1.23 6.87 9.94
CA PHE A 55 -0.95 7.54 8.68
C PHE A 55 -2.24 7.65 7.87
N GLU A 56 -2.57 8.86 7.43
CA GLU A 56 -3.59 9.09 6.41
C GLU A 56 -2.90 9.12 5.04
N ILE A 57 -3.41 8.31 4.12
CA ILE A 57 -2.93 8.24 2.74
C ILE A 57 -4.14 8.48 1.83
N THR A 58 -4.02 9.47 0.95
CA THR A 58 -5.11 9.85 0.06
C THR A 58 -4.62 9.95 -1.37
N LEU A 59 -5.34 9.28 -2.27
CA LEU A 59 -5.16 9.42 -3.71
C LEU A 59 -6.32 10.18 -4.31
N TYR A 60 -6.03 11.34 -4.88
CA TYR A 60 -6.99 12.17 -5.59
C TYR A 60 -6.82 11.96 -7.09
N PRO A 61 -7.70 11.24 -7.79
CA PRO A 61 -7.73 11.26 -9.24
C PRO A 61 -7.96 12.68 -9.75
N LEU A 62 -7.35 12.97 -10.89
CA LEU A 62 -7.46 14.25 -11.59
C LEU A 62 -7.96 14.00 -13.02
N GLU A 63 -8.94 14.79 -13.45
CA GLU A 63 -9.38 14.80 -14.85
C GLU A 63 -8.23 15.17 -15.80
N THR A 64 -7.38 16.11 -15.39
CA THR A 64 -6.17 16.50 -16.11
C THR A 64 -5.03 16.77 -15.14
N ILE A 65 -3.77 16.73 -15.60
CA ILE A 65 -2.60 17.04 -14.77
C ILE A 65 -2.62 18.44 -14.15
N HIS A 66 -3.46 19.36 -14.64
CA HIS A 66 -3.61 20.72 -14.13
C HIS A 66 -4.87 20.94 -13.31
N SER A 67 -5.77 19.96 -13.24
CA SER A 67 -7.01 20.06 -12.46
C SER A 67 -6.74 20.20 -10.97
N THR A 68 -7.64 20.85 -10.25
CA THR A 68 -7.67 20.85 -8.78
C THR A 68 -8.25 19.51 -8.32
N PRO A 69 -7.72 18.88 -7.26
CA PRO A 69 -8.35 17.68 -6.70
C PRO A 69 -9.78 18.01 -6.23
N GLU A 70 -10.69 17.08 -6.39
CA GLU A 70 -11.99 17.16 -5.71
C GLU A 70 -11.80 17.04 -4.20
N ASP A 71 -12.65 17.72 -3.44
CA ASP A 71 -12.63 17.60 -1.99
C ASP A 71 -12.98 16.18 -1.58
N LEU A 72 -12.41 15.72 -0.46
CA LEU A 72 -12.83 14.46 0.12
C LEU A 72 -14.31 14.55 0.52
N PRO A 73 -15.13 13.56 0.13
CA PRO A 73 -16.51 13.50 0.58
C PRO A 73 -16.56 13.33 2.09
N ALA A 74 -17.56 13.96 2.73
CA ALA A 74 -17.75 13.84 4.16
C ALA A 74 -17.97 12.37 4.55
N SER A 75 -17.18 11.88 5.49
CA SER A 75 -17.32 10.51 6.01
C SER A 75 -18.13 10.52 7.29
N PRO A 76 -19.16 9.66 7.43
CA PRO A 76 -19.85 9.47 8.71
C PRO A 76 -19.00 8.70 9.74
N PHE A 77 -17.83 8.20 9.34
CA PHE A 77 -16.93 7.38 10.17
C PHE A 77 -15.75 8.16 10.73
N LEU A 78 -15.55 9.39 10.25
CA LEU A 78 -14.40 10.22 10.59
C LEU A 78 -14.90 11.52 11.22
N LYS A 79 -14.32 11.86 12.38
CA LYS A 79 -14.55 13.16 13.00
C LYS A 79 -13.56 14.17 12.44
N GLU A 80 -13.63 15.41 12.88
CA GLU A 80 -12.55 16.37 12.65
C GLU A 80 -11.32 15.96 13.49
N TYR A 81 -10.16 15.90 12.85
CA TYR A 81 -8.88 15.55 13.48
C TYR A 81 -7.74 16.41 12.93
N ASP A 82 -6.71 16.59 13.75
CA ASP A 82 -5.48 17.23 13.32
C ASP A 82 -4.59 16.23 12.58
N SER A 83 -3.99 16.67 11.48
CA SER A 83 -2.97 15.89 10.77
C SER A 83 -1.80 16.77 10.34
N ARG A 84 -0.61 16.17 10.28
CA ARG A 84 0.62 16.80 9.80
C ARG A 84 0.96 16.24 8.43
N SER A 85 0.92 17.07 7.40
CA SER A 85 1.33 16.68 6.05
C SER A 85 2.80 16.26 6.03
N LEU A 86 3.05 15.07 5.49
CA LEU A 86 4.39 14.51 5.27
C LEU A 86 4.79 14.64 3.81
N TRP A 87 3.82 14.43 2.92
CA TRP A 87 4.00 14.49 1.47
C TRP A 87 2.70 14.90 0.79
N ASN A 88 2.78 15.73 -0.25
CA ASN A 88 1.64 16.06 -1.10
C ASN A 88 2.17 16.45 -2.48
N SER A 89 1.96 15.61 -3.49
CA SER A 89 2.52 15.86 -4.83
C SER A 89 1.77 15.11 -5.94
N ARG A 90 1.89 15.66 -7.16
CA ARG A 90 1.50 15.02 -8.43
C ARG A 90 2.62 14.15 -9.01
N THR A 91 3.85 14.36 -8.55
CA THR A 91 5.04 13.74 -9.10
C THR A 91 5.95 13.20 -8.02
N ILE A 92 6.62 12.07 -8.30
CA ILE A 92 7.59 11.45 -7.40
C ILE A 92 8.93 11.32 -8.12
N MET A 93 9.96 11.90 -7.52
CA MET A 93 11.35 11.68 -7.89
C MET A 93 11.88 10.57 -6.98
N ASP A 94 11.67 9.31 -7.37
CA ASP A 94 11.94 8.14 -6.54
C ASP A 94 13.39 8.01 -6.06
N PRO A 95 13.61 7.42 -4.87
CA PRO A 95 12.64 7.18 -3.80
C PRO A 95 12.44 8.42 -2.92
N VAL A 96 11.23 8.64 -2.42
CA VAL A 96 10.96 9.62 -1.35
C VAL A 96 10.99 8.90 0.00
N ARG A 97 11.74 9.42 0.96
CA ARG A 97 11.88 8.82 2.30
C ARG A 97 11.68 9.87 3.38
N GLY A 98 10.96 9.49 4.43
CA GLY A 98 10.74 10.29 5.64
C GLY A 98 10.63 9.41 6.88
N SER A 99 10.70 10.03 8.05
CA SER A 99 10.53 9.35 9.34
C SER A 99 9.39 10.00 10.12
N VAL A 100 8.61 9.18 10.80
CA VAL A 100 7.49 9.57 11.66
C VAL A 100 7.51 8.66 12.89
N GLY A 101 7.68 9.24 14.08
CA GLY A 101 8.04 8.47 15.27
C GLY A 101 9.25 7.57 15.00
N ASP A 102 9.08 6.28 15.33
CA ASP A 102 10.07 5.22 15.14
C ASP A 102 9.91 4.48 13.80
N HIS A 103 9.07 5.01 12.89
CA HIS A 103 8.78 4.41 11.60
C HIS A 103 9.43 5.18 10.44
N ILE A 104 9.83 4.43 9.42
CA ILE A 104 10.35 4.97 8.16
C ILE A 104 9.29 4.77 7.09
N LEU A 105 8.88 5.88 6.48
CA LEU A 105 7.97 5.90 5.33
C LEU A 105 8.79 6.04 4.05
N GLU A 106 8.58 5.14 3.10
CA GLU A 106 9.18 5.16 1.77
C GLU A 106 8.09 5.16 0.69
N ILE A 107 8.18 6.09 -0.26
CA ILE A 107 7.26 6.19 -1.40
C ILE A 107 8.05 5.97 -2.69
N LEU A 108 7.59 5.00 -3.49
CA LEU A 108 8.12 4.64 -4.80
C LEU A 108 7.02 4.84 -5.86
N ARG A 109 7.39 5.15 -7.09
CA ARG A 109 6.50 5.56 -8.19
C ARG A 109 6.05 4.41 -9.07
N THR A 110 6.95 3.47 -9.40
CA THR A 110 6.69 2.45 -10.44
C THR A 110 6.89 1.03 -9.92
N PRO A 111 5.82 0.26 -9.64
CA PRO A 111 4.45 0.75 -9.41
C PRO A 111 4.40 1.69 -8.20
N LEU A 112 3.30 2.44 -8.04
CA LEU A 112 3.16 3.34 -6.89
C LEU A 112 3.12 2.48 -5.63
N ARG A 113 4.08 2.67 -4.74
CA ARG A 113 4.20 1.92 -3.49
C ARG A 113 4.43 2.84 -2.32
N ILE A 114 3.76 2.54 -1.23
CA ILE A 114 4.01 3.15 0.07
C ILE A 114 4.43 2.01 1.00
N ILE A 115 5.66 2.09 1.47
CA ILE A 115 6.29 1.08 2.31
C ILE A 115 6.53 1.70 3.67
N LEU A 116 5.99 1.07 4.71
CA LEU A 116 6.25 1.42 6.09
C LEU A 116 7.23 0.42 6.69
N ARG A 117 8.27 0.92 7.34
CA ARG A 117 9.31 0.12 7.98
C ARG A 117 9.49 0.51 9.43
N ASP A 118 9.98 -0.42 10.23
CA ASP A 118 10.46 -0.14 11.59
C ASP A 118 11.87 0.49 11.57
N GLU A 119 12.38 0.80 12.76
CA GLU A 119 13.74 1.33 12.97
C GLU A 119 14.86 0.35 12.57
N GLU A 120 14.57 -0.94 12.53
CA GLU A 120 15.47 -2.00 12.07
C GLU A 120 15.40 -2.21 10.54
N ASN A 121 14.58 -1.41 9.85
CA ASN A 121 14.34 -1.43 8.41
C ASN A 121 13.59 -2.69 7.90
N ASN A 122 12.93 -3.44 8.79
CA ASN A 122 11.98 -4.49 8.42
C ASN A 122 10.69 -3.86 7.86
N ILE A 123 10.04 -4.54 6.92
CA ILE A 123 8.76 -4.05 6.35
C ILE A 123 7.64 -4.42 7.31
N ILE A 124 6.90 -3.41 7.78
CA ILE A 124 5.68 -3.59 8.58
C ILE A 124 4.49 -3.79 7.63
N GLN A 125 4.35 -2.90 6.66
CA GLN A 125 3.28 -2.94 5.66
C GLN A 125 3.75 -2.32 4.35
N GLN A 126 3.23 -2.83 3.23
CA GLN A 126 3.43 -2.28 1.90
C GLN A 126 2.08 -2.18 1.19
N LEU A 127 1.74 -0.97 0.77
CA LEU A 127 0.59 -0.66 -0.08
C LEU A 127 1.08 -0.42 -1.51
N THR A 128 0.45 -1.06 -2.49
CA THR A 128 0.85 -1.00 -3.90
C THR A 128 -0.35 -0.72 -4.78
N TRP A 129 -0.30 0.37 -5.55
CA TRP A 129 -1.21 0.56 -6.68
C TRP A 129 -0.47 0.13 -7.95
N PRO A 130 -0.77 -1.05 -8.50
CA PRO A 130 -0.19 -1.49 -9.77
C PRO A 130 -0.57 -0.51 -10.88
N GLU A 131 0.19 -0.55 -11.99
CA GLU A 131 -0.15 0.21 -13.21
C GLU A 131 -1.34 -0.45 -13.93
N SER A 132 -2.51 -0.43 -13.28
CA SER A 132 -3.77 -0.98 -13.76
C SER A 132 -4.82 0.11 -13.95
N SER A 133 -5.85 -0.21 -14.75
CA SER A 133 -6.99 0.69 -15.00
C SER A 133 -8.14 0.48 -14.01
N ASP A 134 -8.05 -0.51 -13.12
CA ASP A 134 -9.11 -0.89 -12.17
C ASP A 134 -8.99 -0.19 -10.81
N GLY A 135 -7.96 0.64 -10.61
CA GLY A 135 -7.75 1.39 -9.37
C GLY A 135 -7.44 0.51 -8.15
N ARG A 136 -7.15 -0.78 -8.34
CA ARG A 136 -6.97 -1.69 -7.19
C ARG A 136 -5.78 -1.30 -6.33
N LEU A 137 -5.91 -1.57 -5.03
CA LEU A 137 -4.85 -1.49 -4.04
C LEU A 137 -4.47 -2.91 -3.62
N GLU A 138 -3.20 -3.25 -3.75
CA GLU A 138 -2.60 -4.47 -3.23
C GLU A 138 -1.90 -4.17 -1.90
N PHE A 139 -2.07 -5.02 -0.89
CA PHE A 139 -1.42 -4.87 0.41
C PHE A 139 -0.80 -6.19 0.88
N MET A 140 0.30 -6.10 1.64
CA MET A 140 0.95 -7.27 2.23
C MET A 140 0.05 -7.84 3.33
N ARG A 141 -0.30 -9.12 3.20
CA ARG A 141 -1.07 -9.85 4.21
C ARG A 141 -0.12 -10.68 5.07
N GLY A 142 -0.35 -10.75 6.39
CA GLY A 142 0.22 -11.80 7.21
C GLY A 142 -0.59 -13.10 7.17
N ASP A 143 -0.37 -13.96 8.16
CA ASP A 143 -0.99 -15.29 8.21
C ASP A 143 -2.44 -15.26 8.71
N ALA A 144 -2.79 -14.29 9.56
CA ALA A 144 -4.06 -14.22 10.27
C ALA A 144 -4.71 -12.84 10.13
N LEU A 145 -5.16 -12.52 8.91
CA LEU A 145 -5.88 -11.28 8.64
C LEU A 145 -7.29 -11.35 9.21
N LEU A 146 -7.75 -10.33 9.92
CA LEU A 146 -9.11 -10.20 10.42
C LEU A 146 -9.90 -9.18 9.60
N GLY A 147 -11.19 -9.46 9.41
CA GLY A 147 -12.12 -8.52 8.79
C GLY A 147 -13.55 -8.68 9.32
N PRO A 148 -14.37 -7.62 9.22
CA PRO A 148 -15.76 -7.65 9.65
C PRO A 148 -16.64 -8.43 8.67
N THR A 149 -17.58 -9.18 9.21
CA THR A 149 -18.63 -9.88 8.45
C THR A 149 -19.80 -8.95 8.15
N ASN A 150 -20.69 -9.41 7.27
CA ASN A 150 -21.97 -8.75 6.99
C ASN A 150 -22.84 -8.48 8.24
N ASN A 151 -22.64 -9.24 9.32
CA ASN A 151 -23.40 -9.08 10.57
C ASN A 151 -22.67 -8.21 11.61
N GLY A 152 -21.49 -7.69 11.29
CA GLY A 152 -20.64 -6.95 12.23
C GLY A 152 -19.77 -7.83 13.14
N ASP A 153 -19.89 -9.15 13.08
CA ASP A 153 -18.97 -10.07 13.76
C ASP A 153 -17.60 -10.07 13.07
N TRP A 154 -16.54 -10.44 13.79
CA TRP A 154 -15.19 -10.58 13.24
C TRP A 154 -14.87 -12.02 12.86
N ILE A 155 -14.21 -12.20 11.72
CA ILE A 155 -13.69 -13.49 11.28
C ILE A 155 -12.20 -13.42 10.97
N GLU A 156 -11.53 -14.54 11.17
CA GLU A 156 -10.21 -14.77 10.62
C GLU A 156 -10.33 -15.15 9.14
N ILE A 157 -9.57 -14.45 8.32
CA ILE A 157 -9.46 -14.61 6.88
C ILE A 157 -8.17 -15.38 6.62
N SER A 158 -8.29 -16.70 6.64
CA SER A 158 -7.16 -17.61 6.47
C SER A 158 -6.82 -17.87 4.99
N ASN A 159 -5.56 -18.27 4.76
CA ASN A 159 -5.07 -18.67 3.45
C ASN A 159 -5.91 -19.82 2.87
N GLY A 160 -6.54 -19.60 1.72
CA GLY A 160 -7.26 -20.63 0.96
C GLY A 160 -8.78 -20.49 0.91
N LYS A 161 -9.38 -19.50 1.60
CA LYS A 161 -10.77 -19.12 1.31
C LYS A 161 -10.88 -18.58 -0.11
N SER A 162 -11.84 -19.10 -0.87
CA SER A 162 -12.11 -18.62 -2.23
C SER A 162 -12.80 -17.25 -2.20
N GLU A 163 -12.72 -16.50 -3.30
CA GLU A 163 -13.45 -15.21 -3.44
C GLU A 163 -14.95 -15.39 -3.17
N SER A 164 -15.53 -16.53 -3.58
CA SER A 164 -16.93 -16.86 -3.27
C SER A 164 -17.17 -16.98 -1.77
N ASP A 165 -16.29 -17.65 -1.02
CA ASP A 165 -16.44 -17.82 0.44
C ASP A 165 -16.39 -16.46 1.15
N LEU A 166 -15.49 -15.58 0.70
CA LEU A 166 -15.32 -14.25 1.28
C LEU A 166 -16.48 -13.32 0.92
N SER A 167 -17.03 -13.46 -0.29
CA SER A 167 -18.14 -12.64 -0.74
C SER A 167 -19.45 -12.87 0.01
N GLU A 168 -19.63 -14.06 0.59
CA GLU A 168 -20.78 -14.40 1.42
C GLU A 168 -20.58 -13.99 2.89
N GLU A 169 -19.33 -14.01 3.36
CA GLU A 169 -19.00 -13.79 4.77
C GLU A 169 -18.66 -12.33 5.11
N ILE A 170 -17.89 -11.64 4.26
CA ILE A 170 -17.33 -10.30 4.54
C ILE A 170 -18.26 -9.20 4.03
N GLN A 171 -18.38 -8.15 4.83
CA GLN A 171 -19.18 -6.97 4.49
C GLN A 171 -18.65 -6.29 3.22
N ARG A 172 -19.52 -6.13 2.20
CA ARG A 172 -19.23 -5.32 0.99
C ARG A 172 -19.61 -3.85 1.15
N ASP A 173 -20.13 -3.47 2.32
CA ASP A 173 -20.54 -2.11 2.63
C ASP A 173 -19.32 -1.22 2.91
N ASP A 174 -19.55 0.10 2.95
CA ASP A 174 -18.64 1.26 3.08
C ASP A 174 -17.41 1.16 4.02
N LEU A 175 -17.29 0.12 4.85
CA LEU A 175 -16.28 -0.03 5.89
C LEU A 175 -15.39 -1.26 5.65
N SER A 176 -14.34 -1.06 4.86
CA SER A 176 -13.26 -2.03 4.73
C SER A 176 -12.22 -1.80 5.83
N MET A 177 -12.46 -2.36 7.02
CA MET A 177 -11.46 -2.43 8.08
C MET A 177 -10.79 -3.80 8.07
N LEU A 178 -9.46 -3.82 8.06
CA LEU A 178 -8.65 -5.03 8.08
C LEU A 178 -7.61 -4.91 9.19
N ILE A 179 -7.38 -5.99 9.92
CA ILE A 179 -6.41 -6.00 11.03
C ILE A 179 -5.53 -7.23 10.90
N ASP A 180 -4.23 -7.07 11.08
CA ASP A 180 -3.32 -8.18 11.25
C ASP A 180 -2.75 -8.13 12.67
N PRO A 181 -3.30 -8.94 13.60
CA PRO A 181 -2.88 -8.92 14.99
C PRO A 181 -1.45 -9.42 15.19
N ALA A 182 -0.96 -10.28 14.30
CA ALA A 182 0.40 -10.82 14.41
C ALA A 182 1.44 -9.81 13.94
N ALA A 183 1.12 -9.04 12.89
CA ALA A 183 1.99 -8.01 12.35
C ALA A 183 1.80 -6.63 13.01
N GLY A 184 0.80 -6.45 13.87
CA GLY A 184 0.59 -5.20 14.63
C GLY A 184 0.16 -4.03 13.75
N TRP A 185 -0.69 -4.26 12.76
CA TRP A 185 -1.24 -3.18 11.93
C TRP A 185 -2.74 -3.31 11.69
N ALA A 186 -3.38 -2.17 11.42
CA ALA A 186 -4.76 -2.07 10.98
C ALA A 186 -4.86 -1.12 9.78
N LEU A 187 -5.72 -1.46 8.83
CA LEU A 187 -6.02 -0.68 7.65
C LEU A 187 -7.51 -0.36 7.64
N PHE A 188 -7.87 0.91 7.71
CA PHE A 188 -9.21 1.37 7.39
C PHE A 188 -9.21 2.00 5.99
N TYR A 189 -9.89 1.35 5.05
CA TYR A 189 -10.02 1.80 3.68
C TYR A 189 -11.39 2.43 3.47
N HIS A 190 -11.39 3.73 3.15
CA HIS A 190 -12.56 4.54 2.95
C HIS A 190 -12.65 4.97 1.47
N HIS A 191 -13.64 4.42 0.78
CA HIS A 191 -14.04 4.84 -0.55
C HIS A 191 -15.45 5.43 -0.45
N PRO A 192 -15.73 6.60 -1.05
CA PRO A 192 -17.01 7.29 -0.87
C PRO A 192 -18.25 6.51 -1.23
N GLU A 193 -18.11 5.60 -2.18
CA GLU A 193 -19.20 4.81 -2.71
C GLU A 193 -19.02 3.35 -2.27
N ASN A 194 -20.14 2.76 -1.87
CA ASN A 194 -20.26 1.34 -1.52
C ASN A 194 -19.81 0.49 -2.71
N GLY A 195 -19.07 -0.61 -2.46
CA GLY A 195 -18.75 -1.57 -3.52
C GLY A 195 -17.27 -1.95 -3.67
N THR A 196 -16.43 -1.59 -2.70
CA THR A 196 -15.05 -2.12 -2.67
C THR A 196 -15.08 -3.63 -2.46
N ARG A 197 -14.41 -4.36 -3.35
CA ARG A 197 -14.28 -5.81 -3.29
C ARG A 197 -12.91 -6.20 -2.77
N LEU A 198 -12.88 -6.99 -1.71
CA LEU A 198 -11.68 -7.66 -1.21
C LEU A 198 -11.50 -9.02 -1.89
N THR A 199 -10.35 -9.24 -2.51
CA THR A 199 -9.88 -10.54 -3.00
C THR A 199 -8.45 -10.82 -2.51
N PHE A 200 -7.92 -12.01 -2.81
CA PHE A 200 -6.55 -12.37 -2.46
C PHE A 200 -5.82 -12.93 -3.68
N ASP A 201 -4.56 -12.51 -3.84
CA ASP A 201 -3.64 -13.03 -4.86
C ASP A 201 -2.32 -13.41 -4.20
N GLY A 202 -2.15 -14.72 -3.95
CA GLY A 202 -1.01 -15.25 -3.22
C GLY A 202 -0.91 -14.71 -1.79
N GLU A 203 0.18 -14.00 -1.51
CA GLU A 203 0.50 -13.37 -0.22
C GLU A 203 -0.07 -11.96 -0.06
N ASN A 204 -0.73 -11.43 -1.10
CA ASN A 204 -1.31 -10.09 -1.08
C ASN A 204 -2.83 -10.15 -0.94
N GLY A 205 -3.37 -9.21 -0.18
CA GLY A 205 -4.78 -8.83 -0.30
C GLY A 205 -4.96 -7.76 -1.35
N VAL A 206 -6.12 -7.73 -1.99
CA VAL A 206 -6.44 -6.83 -3.09
C VAL A 206 -7.80 -6.18 -2.84
N LEU A 207 -7.81 -4.86 -2.66
CA LEU A 207 -9.01 -4.05 -2.59
C LEU A 207 -9.27 -3.43 -3.97
N THR A 208 -10.38 -3.79 -4.60
CA THR A 208 -10.78 -3.25 -5.90
C THR A 208 -12.00 -2.34 -5.71
N PRO A 209 -11.92 -1.04 -6.01
CA PRO A 209 -13.09 -0.14 -5.95
C PRO A 209 -14.16 -0.53 -6.99
N ASP A 210 -15.37 0.03 -6.87
CA ASP A 210 -16.39 -0.12 -7.91
C ASP A 210 -15.89 0.53 -9.21
N PRO A 211 -15.95 -0.15 -10.37
CA PRO A 211 -15.53 0.40 -11.65
C PRO A 211 -16.23 1.69 -12.08
N ASN A 212 -17.40 1.99 -11.51
CA ASN A 212 -18.15 3.22 -11.81
C ASN A 212 -17.60 4.43 -11.02
N ASP A 213 -16.77 4.21 -10.01
CA ASP A 213 -16.35 5.25 -9.05
C ASP A 213 -14.83 5.49 -9.06
N LEU A 214 -14.15 5.10 -10.14
CA LEU A 214 -12.70 5.28 -10.33
C LEU A 214 -12.24 6.75 -10.42
N VAL A 215 -13.18 7.68 -10.47
CA VAL A 215 -12.94 9.14 -10.46
C VAL A 215 -13.05 9.73 -9.05
N SER A 216 -13.40 8.94 -8.06
CA SER A 216 -13.51 9.38 -6.68
C SER A 216 -12.17 9.24 -5.95
N PRO A 217 -11.86 10.14 -5.00
CA PRO A 217 -10.67 10.02 -4.18
C PRO A 217 -10.77 8.80 -3.25
N VAL A 218 -9.63 8.13 -3.07
CA VAL A 218 -9.46 7.04 -2.11
C VAL A 218 -8.76 7.58 -0.89
N GLN A 219 -9.31 7.34 0.29
CA GLN A 219 -8.71 7.71 1.57
C GLN A 219 -8.50 6.44 2.39
N LEU A 220 -7.31 6.26 2.95
CA LEU A 220 -7.03 5.14 3.83
C LEU A 220 -6.22 5.56 5.05
N PHE A 221 -6.42 4.82 6.12
CA PHE A 221 -5.74 5.01 7.39
C PHE A 221 -4.99 3.73 7.72
N LEU A 222 -3.66 3.84 7.81
CA LEU A 222 -2.79 2.76 8.25
C LEU A 222 -2.34 3.06 9.67
N THR A 223 -2.72 2.20 10.61
CA THR A 223 -2.40 2.33 12.04
C THR A 223 -1.50 1.18 12.46
N ILE A 224 -0.38 1.50 13.11
CA ILE A 224 0.55 0.51 13.69
C ILE A 224 0.37 0.46 15.20
N TRP A 225 0.40 -0.73 15.78
CA TRP A 225 0.15 -0.93 17.20
C TRP A 225 0.96 -2.10 17.78
N ASP A 226 1.35 -1.96 19.05
CA ASP A 226 2.12 -2.96 19.79
C ASP A 226 1.22 -3.82 20.70
N ASP A 227 0.13 -3.23 21.20
CA ASP A 227 -0.93 -3.91 21.94
C ASP A 227 -2.32 -3.38 21.55
N VAL A 228 -3.35 -4.14 21.92
CA VAL A 228 -4.72 -3.89 21.46
C VAL A 228 -5.32 -2.60 22.06
N ASP A 229 -4.87 -2.20 23.25
CA ASP A 229 -5.33 -0.96 23.88
C ASP A 229 -4.79 0.24 23.07
N GLN A 230 -3.53 0.16 22.59
CA GLN A 230 -2.96 1.16 21.70
C GLN A 230 -3.74 1.27 20.37
N LEU A 231 -4.19 0.17 19.78
CA LEU A 231 -5.02 0.21 18.58
C LEU A 231 -6.29 1.05 18.81
N GLN A 232 -6.96 0.88 19.96
CA GLN A 232 -8.15 1.65 20.31
C GLN A 232 -7.82 3.14 20.51
N ASP A 233 -6.76 3.44 21.25
CA ASP A 233 -6.29 4.81 21.50
C ASP A 233 -5.97 5.58 20.21
N GLU A 234 -5.39 4.90 19.22
CA GLU A 234 -5.09 5.46 17.90
C GLU A 234 -6.36 5.77 17.10
N TYR A 235 -7.35 4.87 17.09
CA TYR A 235 -8.62 5.14 16.42
C TYR A 235 -9.43 6.23 17.11
N HIS A 236 -9.33 6.39 18.43
CA HIS A 236 -9.92 7.53 19.15
C HIS A 236 -9.43 8.90 18.67
N GLN A 237 -8.32 9.00 17.93
CA GLN A 237 -7.85 10.28 17.40
C GLN A 237 -8.69 10.77 16.22
N PHE A 238 -9.21 9.88 15.38
CA PHE A 238 -9.81 10.26 14.09
C PHE A 238 -11.18 9.64 13.80
N ALA A 239 -11.55 8.56 14.49
CA ALA A 239 -12.79 7.85 14.26
C ALA A 239 -13.99 8.48 14.98
N GLU A 240 -15.16 8.40 14.33
CA GLU A 240 -16.48 8.57 14.95
C GLU A 240 -16.95 7.30 15.65
N ASP A 241 -17.99 7.41 16.48
CA ASP A 241 -18.55 6.32 17.29
C ASP A 241 -18.79 5.02 16.50
N GLN A 242 -19.26 5.11 15.26
CA GLN A 242 -19.54 3.93 14.44
C GLN A 242 -18.28 3.11 14.13
N LEU A 243 -17.17 3.78 13.82
CA LEU A 243 -15.89 3.12 13.55
C LEU A 243 -15.21 2.70 14.86
N LEU A 244 -15.33 3.49 15.92
CA LEU A 244 -14.83 3.13 17.25
C LEU A 244 -15.46 1.83 17.77
N ASN A 245 -16.79 1.70 17.72
CA ASN A 245 -17.47 0.48 18.14
C ASN A 245 -16.98 -0.76 17.37
N ARG A 246 -16.58 -0.61 16.10
CA ARG A 246 -16.00 -1.71 15.31
C ARG A 246 -14.62 -2.10 15.82
N VAL A 247 -13.76 -1.12 16.10
CA VAL A 247 -12.42 -1.34 16.65
C VAL A 247 -12.50 -1.99 18.03
N GLU A 248 -13.43 -1.56 18.88
CA GLU A 248 -13.69 -2.16 20.18
C GLU A 248 -14.12 -3.63 20.06
N SER A 249 -15.06 -3.93 19.16
CA SER A 249 -15.46 -5.31 18.88
C SER A 249 -14.29 -6.15 18.34
N ALA A 250 -13.42 -5.56 17.52
CA ALA A 250 -12.22 -6.22 17.02
C ALA A 250 -11.24 -6.54 18.15
N ALA A 251 -11.04 -5.58 19.06
CA ALA A 251 -10.17 -5.71 20.21
C ALA A 251 -10.62 -6.86 21.12
N GLU A 252 -11.91 -6.94 21.42
CA GLU A 252 -12.49 -8.06 22.17
C GLU A 252 -12.25 -9.41 21.47
N PHE A 253 -12.42 -9.46 20.15
CA PHE A 253 -12.16 -10.68 19.38
C PHE A 253 -10.69 -11.10 19.44
N ILE A 254 -9.75 -10.17 19.27
CA ILE A 254 -8.30 -10.42 19.34
C ILE A 254 -7.89 -10.92 20.74
N GLN A 255 -8.42 -10.33 21.80
CA GLN A 255 -8.17 -10.78 23.18
C GLN A 255 -8.68 -12.21 23.40
N ASN A 256 -9.87 -12.54 22.86
CA ASN A 256 -10.44 -13.88 22.94
C ASN A 256 -9.65 -14.94 22.17
N LEU A 257 -8.96 -14.56 21.09
CA LEU A 257 -8.05 -15.45 20.37
C LEU A 257 -6.78 -15.75 21.20
N SER A 258 -6.25 -14.74 21.89
CA SER A 258 -5.02 -14.84 22.67
C SER A 258 -5.16 -15.65 23.97
N GLY A 259 -6.39 -15.78 24.47
CA GLY A 259 -6.71 -16.55 25.69
C GLY A 259 -6.88 -18.06 25.47
N LYS A 260 -6.76 -18.56 24.24
CA LYS A 260 -6.84 -19.99 23.88
C LYS A 260 -5.46 -20.61 23.70
#